data_AF-A0A8B9KQ13-F1
#
_entry.id   AF-A0A8B9KQ13-F1
#
_cell.length_a   1.000
_cell.length_b   1.000
_cell.length_c   1.000
_cell.angle_alpha   90.00
_cell.angle_beta   90.00
_cell.angle_gamma   90.00
#
_symmetry.space_group_name_H-M   'P 1'
#
loop_
_entity.id
_entity.type
_entity.pdbx_description
1 polymer ?
#
loop_
_entity_poly.entity_id
_entity_poly.type
_entity_poly.pdbx_seq_one_letter_code
_entity_poly.pdbx_strand_id
1 'polypeptide(L)'
;MAKASIFIFLASTLVFCQAAPVDVHGGSDSHCPLTVKILDAVKGVPAGNVALKVSRQGSDGTWEKIASGTTDLAGEVHNLITDQDFTPGVYRVEFDTKSYWKAEGRTPFHEVADVVFAAHTEGHRHYTLALLLSPFSYTTTAVVVKAHD
;
A
#
# COMPACT_ATOMS: atom_id res chain seq x y z
N MET A 1 69.78 -15.99 -20.45
CA MET A 1 68.45 -16.62 -20.60
C MET A 1 67.88 -16.81 -19.20
N ALA A 2 66.96 -15.94 -18.78
CA ALA A 2 66.21 -16.11 -17.53
C ALA A 2 64.76 -15.69 -17.84
N LYS A 3 63.83 -16.65 -17.82
CA LYS A 3 62.41 -16.40 -18.09
C LYS A 3 61.73 -15.91 -16.81
N ALA A 4 61.31 -14.65 -16.82
CA ALA A 4 60.36 -14.11 -15.86
C ALA A 4 58.99 -14.77 -16.10
N SER A 5 58.45 -15.44 -15.08
CA SER A 5 57.08 -15.95 -15.10
C SER A 5 56.21 -15.03 -14.25
N ILE A 6 55.48 -14.14 -14.93
CA ILE A 6 54.46 -13.28 -14.33
C ILE A 6 53.19 -14.13 -14.22
N PHE A 7 52.75 -14.42 -13.00
CA PHE A 7 51.44 -15.01 -12.74
C PHE A 7 50.40 -13.90 -12.65
N ILE A 8 49.58 -13.76 -13.68
CA ILE A 8 48.38 -12.91 -13.67
C ILE A 8 47.24 -13.74 -13.07
N PHE A 9 46.84 -13.42 -11.83
CA PHE A 9 45.59 -13.93 -11.26
C PHE A 9 44.42 -13.14 -11.84
N LEU A 10 43.70 -13.74 -12.79
CA LEU A 10 42.43 -13.19 -13.27
C LEU A 10 41.33 -13.57 -12.26
N ALA A 11 40.98 -12.65 -11.37
CA ALA A 11 39.84 -12.81 -10.48
C ALA A 11 38.55 -12.51 -11.27
N SER A 12 37.92 -13.55 -11.82
CA SER A 12 36.56 -13.46 -12.37
C SER A 12 35.57 -13.26 -11.22
N THR A 13 35.12 -12.03 -11.01
CA THR A 13 33.96 -11.74 -10.18
C THR A 13 32.70 -12.19 -10.93
N LEU A 14 32.22 -13.40 -10.61
CA LEU A 14 30.87 -13.83 -10.95
C LEU A 14 29.89 -12.92 -10.21
N VAL A 15 29.34 -11.94 -10.93
CA VAL A 15 28.17 -11.19 -10.48
C VAL A 15 27.01 -12.18 -10.47
N PHE A 16 26.73 -12.76 -9.31
CA PHE A 16 25.48 -13.47 -9.07
C PHE A 16 24.37 -12.43 -9.10
N CYS A 17 23.70 -12.33 -10.25
CA CYS A 17 22.42 -11.66 -10.35
C CYS A 17 21.39 -12.55 -9.64
N GLN A 18 21.32 -12.48 -8.31
CA GLN A 18 20.19 -13.03 -7.58
C GLN A 18 18.96 -12.22 -7.99
N ALA A 19 18.13 -12.79 -8.85
CA ALA A 19 16.76 -12.34 -9.00
C ALA A 19 16.11 -12.42 -7.62
N ALA A 20 15.77 -11.27 -7.05
CA ALA A 20 14.97 -11.22 -5.83
C ALA A 20 13.69 -12.03 -6.06
N PRO A 21 13.19 -12.76 -5.05
CA PRO A 21 11.92 -13.44 -5.16
C PRO A 21 10.85 -12.39 -5.52
N VAL A 22 10.22 -12.58 -6.68
CA VAL A 22 9.01 -11.85 -7.04
C VAL A 22 7.91 -12.50 -6.20
N ASP A 23 7.70 -11.98 -5.00
CA ASP A 23 6.48 -12.25 -4.27
C ASP A 23 5.30 -11.89 -5.19
N VAL A 24 4.40 -12.86 -5.39
CA VAL A 24 3.23 -12.72 -6.25
C VAL A 24 2.27 -11.72 -5.60
N HIS A 25 2.50 -10.43 -5.83
CA HIS A 25 1.62 -9.37 -5.35
C HIS A 25 0.51 -9.13 -6.37
N GLY A 26 -0.74 -9.35 -5.96
CA GLY A 26 -1.91 -9.29 -6.83
C GLY A 26 -2.89 -10.46 -6.66
N GLY A 27 -2.61 -11.41 -5.77
CA GLY A 27 -3.63 -12.35 -5.30
C GLY A 27 -4.69 -11.58 -4.51
N SER A 28 -5.96 -11.68 -4.90
CA SER A 28 -7.06 -11.26 -4.03
C SER A 28 -7.02 -12.18 -2.81
N ASP A 29 -6.48 -11.67 -1.69
CA ASP A 29 -6.63 -12.35 -0.41
C ASP A 29 -8.12 -12.32 -0.07
N SER A 30 -8.82 -13.39 -0.41
CA SER A 30 -10.27 -13.56 -0.20
C SER A 30 -10.65 -13.59 1.29
N HIS A 31 -9.70 -13.31 2.19
CA HIS A 31 -9.86 -13.24 3.63
C HIS A 31 -9.67 -11.81 4.19
N CYS A 32 -9.27 -10.84 3.35
CA CYS A 32 -9.04 -9.46 3.78
C CYS A 32 -10.24 -8.57 3.39
N PRO A 33 -11.16 -8.24 4.33
CA PRO A 33 -12.36 -7.47 3.99
C PRO A 33 -12.09 -6.03 3.56
N LEU A 34 -10.95 -5.46 3.98
CA LEU A 34 -10.46 -4.16 3.55
C LEU A 34 -8.98 -4.24 3.21
N THR A 35 -8.68 -3.99 1.94
CA THR A 35 -7.33 -3.95 1.37
C THR A 35 -7.06 -2.55 0.81
N VAL A 36 -5.80 -2.15 0.82
CA VAL A 36 -5.32 -0.89 0.24
C VAL A 36 -4.28 -1.17 -0.84
N LYS A 37 -4.30 -0.40 -1.92
CA LYS A 37 -3.25 -0.38 -2.95
C LYS A 37 -2.88 1.08 -3.27
N ILE A 38 -1.62 1.45 -3.20
CA ILE A 38 -1.17 2.82 -3.47
C ILE A 38 -0.05 2.81 -4.51
N LEU A 39 -0.19 3.66 -5.53
CA LEU A 39 0.79 3.86 -6.59
C LEU A 39 1.31 5.31 -6.58
N ASP A 40 2.60 5.47 -6.90
CA ASP A 40 3.26 6.74 -7.13
C ASP A 40 3.31 7.03 -8.64
N ALA A 41 2.54 8.04 -9.08
CA ALA A 41 2.48 8.40 -10.49
C ALA A 41 3.73 9.14 -11.00
N VAL A 42 4.57 9.67 -10.11
CA VAL A 42 5.79 10.39 -10.46
C VAL A 42 6.93 9.41 -10.74
N LYS A 43 7.06 8.37 -9.91
CA LYS A 43 8.08 7.33 -10.06
C LYS A 43 7.62 6.15 -10.91
N GLY A 44 6.31 5.97 -11.09
CA GLY A 44 5.74 4.84 -11.83
C GLY A 44 5.90 3.51 -11.08
N VAL A 45 5.89 3.55 -9.74
CA VAL A 45 6.08 2.38 -8.86
C VAL A 45 5.04 2.38 -7.74
N PRO A 46 4.85 1.26 -7.02
CA PRO A 46 4.04 1.28 -5.80
C PRO A 46 4.58 2.25 -4.74
N ALA A 47 3.68 2.88 -3.99
CA ALA A 47 4.03 3.79 -2.91
C ALA A 47 4.13 3.01 -1.59
N GLY A 48 5.33 2.55 -1.27
CA GLY A 48 5.61 1.87 0.01
C GLY A 48 5.83 2.84 1.17
N ASN A 49 5.73 2.31 2.39
CA ASN A 49 5.90 3.04 3.65
C ASN A 49 4.92 4.22 3.85
N VAL A 50 3.73 4.16 3.26
CA VAL A 50 2.66 5.12 3.48
C VAL A 50 1.86 4.70 4.71
N ALA A 51 1.94 5.49 5.78
CA ALA A 51 1.14 5.24 6.97
C ALA A 51 -0.34 5.57 6.72
N LEU A 52 -1.23 4.78 7.32
CA LEU A 52 -2.66 5.02 7.25
C LEU A 52 -3.38 4.64 8.55
N LYS A 53 -4.56 5.21 8.76
CA LYS A 53 -5.46 4.86 9.86
C LYS A 53 -6.88 4.65 9.36
N VAL A 54 -7.55 3.66 9.94
CA VAL A 54 -8.97 3.37 9.70
C VAL A 54 -9.77 3.83 10.90
N SER A 55 -10.83 4.58 10.64
CA SER A 55 -11.78 5.03 11.65
C SER A 55 -13.20 4.65 11.27
N ARG A 56 -14.04 4.36 12.27
CA ARG A 56 -15.49 4.17 12.12
C ARG A 56 -16.22 5.38 12.68
N GLN A 57 -17.32 5.77 12.04
CA GLN A 57 -18.17 6.84 12.54
C GLN A 57 -19.13 6.31 13.62
N GLY A 58 -19.14 6.94 14.79
CA GLY A 58 -20.10 6.72 15.85
C GLY A 58 -21.47 7.34 15.55
N SER A 59 -22.49 6.99 16.33
CA SER A 59 -23.85 7.53 16.18
C SER A 59 -23.94 9.04 16.47
N ASP A 60 -22.98 9.57 17.23
CA ASP A 60 -22.81 10.99 17.53
C ASP A 60 -22.02 11.75 16.44
N GLY A 61 -21.62 11.07 15.36
CA GLY A 61 -20.84 11.62 14.27
C GLY A 61 -19.33 11.69 14.54
N THR A 62 -18.87 11.26 15.72
CA THR A 62 -17.44 11.23 16.04
C THR A 62 -16.73 10.09 15.33
N TRP A 63 -15.41 10.22 15.14
CA TRP A 63 -14.59 9.19 14.49
C TRP A 63 -13.75 8.46 15.52
N GLU A 64 -13.97 7.15 15.63
CA GLU A 64 -13.17 6.26 16.48
C GLU A 64 -12.15 5.52 15.63
N LYS A 65 -10.87 5.57 16.01
CA LYS A 65 -9.82 4.79 15.32
C LYS A 65 -9.93 3.31 15.71
N ILE A 66 -10.09 2.45 14.71
CA ILE A 66 -10.22 1.00 14.89
C ILE A 66 -9.01 0.22 14.40
N ALA A 67 -8.24 0.78 13.45
CA ALA A 67 -7.04 0.15 12.92
C ALA A 67 -6.04 1.17 12.37
N SER A 68 -4.82 0.71 12.12
CA SER A 68 -3.76 1.45 11.44
C SER A 68 -2.82 0.49 10.72
N GLY A 69 -2.16 0.97 9.67
CA GLY A 69 -1.22 0.17 8.89
C GLY A 69 -0.18 1.03 8.19
N THR A 70 0.74 0.38 7.50
CA THR A 70 1.74 1.04 6.66
C THR A 70 1.95 0.18 5.43
N THR A 71 1.92 0.79 4.24
CA THR A 71 2.07 0.03 2.99
C THR A 71 3.42 -0.66 2.92
N ASP A 72 3.42 -1.90 2.44
CA ASP A 72 4.64 -2.63 2.09
C ASP A 72 5.29 -2.08 0.81
N LEU A 73 6.37 -2.73 0.34
CA LEU A 73 7.07 -2.31 -0.88
C LEU A 73 6.23 -2.48 -2.16
N ALA A 74 5.18 -3.29 -2.12
CA ALA A 74 4.21 -3.43 -3.21
C ALA A 74 3.07 -2.41 -3.12
N GLY A 75 3.13 -1.48 -2.16
CA GLY A 75 2.14 -0.43 -1.95
C GLY A 75 0.84 -0.95 -1.36
N GLU A 76 0.87 -2.11 -0.70
CA GLU A 76 -0.32 -2.79 -0.19
C GLU A 76 -0.38 -2.77 1.33
N VAL A 77 -1.61 -2.79 1.86
CA VAL A 77 -1.85 -3.22 3.24
C VAL A 77 -2.99 -4.23 3.23
N HIS A 78 -2.68 -5.40 3.78
CA HIS A 78 -3.63 -6.50 4.01
C HIS A 78 -3.97 -6.59 5.49
N ASN A 79 -5.03 -7.32 5.83
CA ASN A 79 -5.42 -7.60 7.22
C ASN A 79 -5.58 -6.34 8.10
N LEU A 80 -6.05 -5.21 7.54
CA LEU A 80 -6.28 -3.98 8.29
C LEU A 80 -7.35 -4.14 9.38
N ILE A 81 -8.36 -4.94 9.09
CA ILE A 81 -9.49 -5.20 9.97
C ILE A 81 -10.00 -6.61 9.68
N THR A 82 -10.53 -7.27 10.71
CA THR A 82 -11.14 -8.59 10.58
C THR A 82 -12.56 -8.48 10.03
N ASP A 83 -13.10 -9.55 9.43
CA ASP A 83 -14.52 -9.60 9.02
C ASP A 83 -15.48 -9.37 10.20
N GLN A 84 -15.07 -9.78 11.39
CA GLN A 84 -15.89 -9.66 12.61
C GLN A 84 -16.01 -8.21 13.06
N ASP A 85 -14.92 -7.45 12.96
CA ASP A 85 -14.88 -6.03 13.36
C ASP A 85 -15.38 -5.10 12.25
N PHE A 86 -15.34 -5.54 10.98
CA PHE A 86 -15.80 -4.77 9.83
C PHE A 86 -17.31 -4.89 9.61
N THR A 87 -18.06 -4.33 10.55
CA THR A 87 -19.53 -4.31 10.54
C THR A 87 -20.09 -3.24 9.61
N PRO A 88 -21.38 -3.31 9.20
CA PRO A 88 -22.02 -2.22 8.46
C PRO A 88 -21.88 -0.86 9.16
N GLY A 89 -21.55 0.18 8.40
CA GLY A 89 -21.31 1.52 8.94
C GLY A 89 -20.53 2.42 8.00
N VAL A 90 -20.24 3.64 8.45
CA VAL A 90 -19.42 4.60 7.71
C VAL A 90 -17.99 4.52 8.22
N TYR A 91 -17.05 4.36 7.29
CA TYR A 91 -15.62 4.25 7.57
C TYR A 91 -14.86 5.38 6.89
N ARG A 92 -13.74 5.75 7.49
CA ARG A 92 -12.74 6.66 6.93
C ARG A 92 -11.40 5.96 6.94
N VAL A 93 -10.70 5.99 5.80
CA VAL A 93 -9.28 5.67 5.71
C VAL A 93 -8.52 6.95 5.41
N GLU A 94 -7.69 7.38 6.34
CA GLU A 94 -6.82 8.55 6.20
C GLU A 94 -5.39 8.07 5.90
N PHE A 95 -4.82 8.56 4.81
CA PHE A 95 -3.48 8.23 4.33
C PHE A 95 -2.54 9.42 4.54
N ASP A 96 -1.39 9.19 5.19
CA ASP A 96 -0.37 10.21 5.44
C ASP A 96 0.50 10.45 4.18
N THR A 97 -0.13 11.02 3.15
CA THR A 97 0.51 11.34 1.88
C THR A 97 1.52 12.48 2.00
N LYS A 98 1.35 13.36 3.00
CA LYS A 98 2.29 14.46 3.25
C LYS A 98 3.64 13.95 3.73
N SER A 99 3.65 13.05 4.71
CA SER A 99 4.91 12.45 5.18
C SER A 99 5.58 11.62 4.08
N TYR A 100 4.80 10.87 3.30
CA TYR A 100 5.32 10.15 2.13
C TYR A 100 6.07 11.09 1.16
N TRP A 101 5.44 12.16 0.70
CA TRP A 101 6.08 13.07 -0.26
C TRP A 101 7.27 13.83 0.33
N LYS A 102 7.23 14.18 1.61
CA LYS A 102 8.38 14.79 2.30
C LYS A 102 9.58 13.84 2.35
N ALA A 103 9.35 12.56 2.63
CA ALA A 103 10.41 11.55 2.61
C ALA A 103 11.01 11.36 1.20
N GLU A 104 10.19 11.52 0.16
CA GLU A 104 10.60 11.54 -1.24
C GLU A 104 11.27 12.86 -1.68
N GLY A 105 11.48 13.82 -0.76
CA GLY A 105 12.12 15.09 -1.06
C GLY A 105 11.26 16.05 -1.90
N ARG A 106 9.94 15.92 -1.85
CA ARG A 106 8.98 16.73 -2.62
C ARG A 106 8.11 17.57 -1.70
N THR A 107 7.63 18.69 -2.22
CA THR A 107 6.62 19.52 -1.56
C THR A 107 5.22 19.02 -1.93
N PRO A 108 4.47 18.40 -1.01
CA PRO A 108 3.08 18.04 -1.25
C PRO A 108 2.14 19.23 -1.06
N PHE A 109 1.00 19.18 -1.75
CA PHE A 109 -0.12 20.09 -1.54
C PHE A 109 -1.07 19.63 -0.44
N HIS A 110 -1.44 18.35 -0.46
CA HIS A 110 -2.41 17.77 0.47
C HIS A 110 -1.75 17.49 1.82
N GLU A 111 -2.49 17.78 2.91
CA GLU A 111 -2.08 17.39 4.27
C GLU A 111 -2.24 15.88 4.50
N VAL A 112 -3.34 15.33 4.01
CA VAL A 112 -3.68 13.89 4.00
C VAL A 112 -4.52 13.60 2.74
N ALA A 113 -4.64 12.32 2.38
CA ALA A 113 -5.73 11.88 1.51
C ALA A 113 -6.74 11.09 2.35
N ASP A 114 -8.02 11.40 2.21
CA ASP A 114 -9.10 10.74 2.95
C ASP A 114 -10.05 10.03 2.00
N VAL A 115 -10.45 8.81 2.36
CA VAL A 115 -11.51 8.07 1.67
C VAL A 115 -12.57 7.72 2.70
N VAL A 116 -13.77 8.28 2.53
CA VAL A 116 -14.93 8.08 3.41
C VAL A 116 -16.02 7.34 2.64
N PHE A 117 -16.51 6.22 3.18
CA PHE A 117 -17.47 5.36 2.49
C PHE A 117 -18.37 4.59 3.46
N ALA A 118 -19.55 4.20 2.97
CA ALA A 118 -20.44 3.29 3.69
C ALA A 118 -20.11 1.84 3.30
N ALA A 119 -19.81 1.00 4.28
CA ALA A 119 -19.54 -0.41 4.10
C ALA A 119 -20.79 -1.26 4.34
N HIS A 120 -20.91 -2.34 3.58
CA HIS A 120 -21.92 -3.40 3.73
C HIS A 120 -23.40 -2.97 3.65
N THR A 121 -23.70 -1.84 2.98
CA THR A 121 -25.09 -1.37 2.78
C THR A 121 -25.95 -2.37 2.02
N GLU A 122 -25.33 -3.19 1.17
CA GLU A 122 -25.98 -4.18 0.31
C GLU A 122 -25.42 -5.60 0.56
N GLY A 123 -25.00 -5.88 1.80
CA GLY A 123 -24.50 -7.20 2.24
C GLY A 123 -22.97 -7.29 2.40
N HIS A 124 -22.49 -8.50 2.70
CA HIS A 124 -21.07 -8.78 2.96
C HIS A 124 -20.23 -8.68 1.68
N ARG A 125 -19.21 -7.81 1.70
CA ARG A 125 -18.39 -7.41 0.54
C ARG A 125 -16.94 -7.18 0.98
N HIS A 126 -15.98 -7.48 0.12
CA HIS A 126 -14.59 -7.07 0.32
C HIS A 126 -14.29 -5.82 -0.51
N TYR A 127 -13.49 -4.94 0.07
CA TYR A 127 -13.18 -3.62 -0.47
C TYR A 127 -11.68 -3.51 -0.72
N THR A 128 -11.30 -3.07 -1.91
CA THR A 128 -9.94 -2.61 -2.19
C THR A 128 -9.99 -1.12 -2.52
N LEU A 129 -9.34 -0.31 -1.68
CA LEU A 129 -9.15 1.11 -1.95
C LEU A 129 -7.85 1.29 -2.73
N ALA A 130 -7.95 1.77 -3.97
CA ALA A 130 -6.79 2.03 -4.81
C ALA A 130 -6.55 3.53 -4.94
N LEU A 131 -5.32 3.97 -4.65
CA LEU A 131 -4.90 5.36 -4.73
C LEU A 131 -3.76 5.52 -5.75
N LEU A 132 -3.81 6.59 -6.54
CA LEU A 132 -2.73 7.03 -7.42
C LEU A 132 -2.30 8.43 -6.99
N LEU A 133 -1.06 8.56 -6.52
CA LEU A 133 -0.56 9.78 -5.89
C LEU A 133 0.32 10.60 -6.84
N SER A 134 0.17 11.92 -6.76
CA SER A 134 1.11 12.94 -7.21
C SER A 134 1.23 14.02 -6.11
N PRO A 135 2.28 14.86 -6.08
CA PRO A 135 2.43 15.83 -5.00
C PRO A 135 1.27 16.83 -4.89
N PHE A 136 0.64 17.18 -6.03
CA PHE A 136 -0.47 18.15 -6.10
C PHE A 136 -1.81 17.54 -6.52
N SER A 137 -1.92 16.21 -6.61
CA SER A 137 -3.15 15.52 -7.00
C SER A 137 -3.14 14.09 -6.46
N TYR A 138 -4.29 13.56 -6.10
CA TYR A 138 -4.45 12.12 -5.98
C TYR A 138 -5.78 11.71 -6.60
N THR A 139 -5.83 10.47 -7.08
CA THR A 139 -7.09 9.82 -7.46
C THR A 139 -7.32 8.65 -6.54
N THR A 140 -8.57 8.46 -6.12
CA THR A 140 -9.00 7.30 -5.35
C THR A 140 -10.11 6.57 -6.08
N THR A 141 -10.09 5.24 -6.02
CA THR A 141 -11.14 4.37 -6.54
C THR A 141 -11.35 3.19 -5.60
N ALA A 142 -12.51 2.54 -5.70
CA ALA A 142 -12.84 1.35 -4.93
C ALA A 142 -13.17 0.19 -5.87
N VAL A 143 -12.56 -0.97 -5.63
CA VAL A 143 -12.99 -2.25 -6.18
C VAL A 143 -13.76 -2.97 -5.08
N VAL A 144 -14.99 -3.38 -5.37
CA VAL A 144 -15.88 -4.00 -4.39
C VAL A 144 -16.37 -5.33 -4.94
N VAL A 145 -16.07 -6.41 -4.23
CA VAL A 145 -16.43 -7.78 -4.60
C VAL A 145 -17.32 -8.40 -3.53
N LYS A 146 -18.23 -9.31 -3.88
CA LYS A 146 -18.98 -10.05 -2.86
C LYS A 146 -18.07 -11.11 -2.23
N ALA A 147 -18.25 -11.36 -0.94
CA ALA A 147 -17.40 -12.30 -0.19
C ALA A 147 -17.56 -13.78 -0.61
N HIS A 148 -18.57 -14.12 -1.42
CA HIS A 148 -18.91 -15.49 -1.83
C HIS A 148 -19.07 -15.68 -3.34
N ASP A 149 -18.63 -14.71 -4.15
CA ASP A 149 -18.61 -14.83 -5.61
C ASP A 149 -17.21 -15.25 -6.11
#